data_AF-A0A2G8KHZ8-F1
#
_entry.id   AF-A0A2G8KHZ8-F1
#
_cell.length_a   1.000
_cell.length_b   1.000
_cell.length_c   1.000
_cell.angle_alpha   90.00
_cell.angle_beta   90.00
_cell.angle_gamma   90.00
#
_symmetry.space_group_name_H-M   'P 1'
#
loop_
_entity.id
_entity.type
_entity.pdbx_description
1 polymer ?
#
loop_
_entity_poly.entity_id
_entity_poly.type
_entity_poly.pdbx_seq_one_letter_code
_entity_poly.pdbx_strand_id
1 'polypeptide(L)'
;MQEGDIVTFQNLLMCSESLIEKKDCKKLLDYFEVPAKKSKGFIKSDTPFSSLVHHLREAGKVSSDDINYLMTACSDKGLSKLMVALTLYQKAQEDEKQQLTDSLKTTEEERQQLTGRLKTTEEERQQLKDTLKATEDERQQFKDAVKATEEERQQLTGRLKTTEEERQQLKDTLKATVEGRLQQQKELEEAKSSLRATKDELVKSQLEYATESMALQEVLEQTREALNQQELVMLLLYFPRSGDDLERSIAQCDDAYSGRVVTGPSKDYYGIVTG
;
A
#
# COMPACT_ATOMS: atom_id res chain seq x y z
N MET A 1 7.57 64.40 -0.29
CA MET A 1 7.72 65.28 -1.47
C MET A 1 7.49 66.69 -0.98
N GLN A 2 8.46 67.57 -1.19
CA GLN A 2 8.37 68.97 -0.81
C GLN A 2 7.17 69.59 -1.53
N GLU A 3 6.37 70.39 -0.82
CA GLU A 3 5.43 71.36 -1.39
C GLU A 3 6.26 72.31 -2.26
N GLY A 4 6.45 71.91 -3.53
CA GLY A 4 7.01 72.79 -4.54
C GLY A 4 6.05 73.96 -4.68
N ASP A 5 6.61 75.17 -4.74
CA ASP A 5 5.89 76.41 -4.97
C ASP A 5 4.97 76.28 -6.20
N ILE A 6 3.73 75.83 -6.01
CA ILE A 6 2.72 75.86 -7.05
C ILE A 6 2.58 77.35 -7.36
N VAL A 7 3.08 77.77 -8.51
CA VAL A 7 2.89 79.12 -9.00
C VAL A 7 1.41 79.21 -9.32
N THR A 8 0.62 79.59 -8.32
CA THR A 8 -0.82 79.73 -8.47
C THR A 8 -1.09 80.89 -9.41
N PHE A 9 -2.22 80.82 -10.11
CA PHE A 9 -2.68 81.93 -10.94
C PHE A 9 -2.78 83.24 -10.12
N GLN A 10 -3.11 83.13 -8.83
CA GLN A 10 -3.14 84.29 -7.92
C GLN A 10 -1.74 84.86 -7.64
N ASN A 11 -0.73 84.02 -7.46
CA ASN A 11 0.67 84.47 -7.32
C ASN A 11 1.14 85.19 -8.59
N LEU A 12 0.78 84.67 -9.78
CA LEU A 12 1.04 85.33 -11.05
C LEU A 12 0.39 86.72 -11.10
N LEU A 13 -0.90 86.84 -10.74
CA LEU A 13 -1.61 88.12 -10.72
C LEU A 13 -0.96 89.12 -9.77
N MET A 14 -0.63 88.69 -8.55
CA MET A 14 0.02 89.52 -7.55
C MET A 14 1.38 90.05 -8.01
N CYS A 15 2.22 89.18 -8.59
CA CYS A 15 3.51 89.59 -9.16
C CYS A 15 3.33 90.56 -10.32
N SER A 16 2.34 90.30 -11.19
CA SER A 16 2.09 91.09 -12.39
C SER A 16 1.65 92.53 -12.11
N GLU A 17 0.92 92.77 -11.02
CA GLU A 17 0.53 94.14 -10.61
C GLU A 17 1.73 95.05 -10.36
N SER A 18 2.84 94.49 -9.86
CA SER A 18 4.07 95.24 -9.63
C SER A 18 4.91 95.44 -10.90
N LEU A 19 4.65 94.66 -11.96
CA LEU A 19 5.44 94.62 -13.18
C LEU A 19 4.92 95.56 -14.28
N ILE A 20 3.70 96.09 -14.14
CA ILE A 20 3.08 96.95 -15.14
C ILE A 20 2.61 98.28 -14.55
N GLU A 21 2.77 99.36 -15.31
CA GLU A 21 2.28 100.67 -14.90
C GLU A 21 0.82 100.88 -15.34
N LYS A 22 0.13 101.86 -14.75
CA LYS A 22 -1.26 102.22 -15.14
C LYS A 22 -1.39 102.56 -16.64
N LYS A 23 -0.33 103.11 -17.26
CA LYS A 23 -0.28 103.38 -18.70
C LYS A 23 -0.26 102.10 -19.54
N ASP A 24 0.36 101.05 -19.02
CA ASP A 24 0.48 99.75 -19.69
C ASP A 24 -0.82 98.94 -19.54
N CYS A 25 -1.47 99.01 -18.38
CA CYS A 25 -2.85 98.53 -18.21
C CYS A 25 -3.82 99.17 -19.22
N LYS A 26 -3.66 100.47 -19.50
CA LYS A 26 -4.49 101.16 -20.48
C LYS A 26 -4.29 100.60 -21.90
N LYS A 27 -3.05 100.30 -22.30
CA LYS A 27 -2.76 99.66 -23.59
C LYS A 27 -3.44 98.30 -23.72
N LEU A 28 -3.50 97.52 -22.65
CA LEU A 28 -4.20 96.23 -22.62
C LEU A 28 -5.72 96.41 -22.69
N LEU A 29 -6.29 97.36 -21.94
CA LEU A 29 -7.72 97.69 -22.00
C LEU A 29 -8.16 98.08 -23.41
N ASP A 30 -7.32 98.87 -24.11
CA ASP A 30 -7.57 99.26 -25.49
C ASP A 30 -7.46 98.06 -26.46
N TYR A 31 -6.53 97.12 -26.22
CA TYR A 31 -6.40 95.89 -27.02
C TYR A 31 -7.61 94.97 -26.89
N PHE A 32 -8.12 94.80 -25.68
CA PHE A 32 -9.25 93.92 -25.40
C PHE A 32 -10.62 94.58 -25.66
N GLU A 33 -10.62 95.80 -26.20
CA GLU A 33 -11.81 96.61 -26.50
C GLU A 33 -12.73 96.80 -25.28
N VAL A 34 -12.13 96.98 -24.10
CA VAL A 34 -12.90 97.11 -22.86
C VAL A 34 -13.67 98.45 -22.86
N PRO A 35 -15.01 98.44 -22.65
CA PRO A 35 -15.82 99.65 -22.75
C PRO A 35 -15.30 100.80 -21.89
N ALA A 36 -15.29 102.03 -22.41
CA ALA A 36 -14.76 103.22 -21.75
C ALA A 36 -15.36 103.51 -20.36
N LYS A 37 -16.61 103.05 -20.13
CA LYS A 37 -17.29 103.14 -18.83
C LYS A 37 -16.65 102.22 -17.78
N LYS A 38 -16.22 101.02 -18.18
CA LYS A 38 -15.58 100.01 -17.31
C LYS A 38 -14.08 100.27 -17.16
N SER A 39 -13.40 100.68 -18.23
CA SER A 39 -11.95 100.97 -18.20
C SER A 39 -11.56 102.07 -17.19
N LYS A 40 -12.41 103.10 -17.02
CA LYS A 40 -12.22 104.12 -15.97
C LYS A 40 -12.28 103.56 -14.54
N GLY A 41 -13.06 102.50 -14.31
CA GLY A 41 -13.15 101.84 -13.01
C GLY A 41 -11.90 101.01 -12.72
N PHE A 42 -11.40 100.27 -13.71
CA PHE A 42 -10.21 99.43 -13.57
C PHE A 42 -8.94 100.24 -13.28
N ILE A 43 -8.68 101.32 -14.03
CA ILE A 43 -7.45 102.14 -13.85
C ILE A 43 -7.42 102.90 -12.51
N LYS A 44 -8.59 103.16 -11.91
CA LYS A 44 -8.71 103.81 -10.60
C LYS A 44 -8.57 102.84 -9.43
N SER A 45 -8.66 101.54 -9.66
CA SER A 45 -8.48 100.53 -8.62
C SER A 45 -7.02 100.45 -8.15
N ASP A 46 -6.82 99.91 -6.95
CA ASP A 46 -5.50 99.66 -6.38
C ASP A 46 -4.79 98.47 -7.06
N THR A 47 -5.56 97.61 -7.74
CA THR A 47 -5.11 96.42 -8.48
C THR A 47 -5.68 96.41 -9.90
N PRO A 48 -5.17 97.28 -10.79
CA PRO A 48 -5.74 97.49 -12.12
C PRO A 48 -5.56 96.28 -13.06
N PHE A 49 -4.48 95.51 -12.92
CA PHE A 49 -4.24 94.32 -13.77
C PHE A 49 -5.15 93.15 -13.40
N SER A 50 -5.23 92.83 -12.11
CA SER A 50 -6.06 91.78 -11.54
C SER A 50 -7.52 92.02 -11.85
N SER A 51 -7.98 93.28 -11.73
CA SER A 51 -9.35 93.66 -12.12
C SER A 51 -9.61 93.44 -13.62
N LEU A 52 -8.63 93.74 -14.48
CA LEU A 52 -8.70 93.45 -15.91
C LEU A 52 -8.76 91.95 -16.17
N VAL A 53 -7.84 91.16 -15.59
CA VAL A 53 -7.78 89.72 -15.81
C VAL A 53 -9.02 89.01 -15.27
N HIS A 54 -9.58 89.46 -14.15
CA HIS A 54 -10.87 88.99 -13.65
C HIS A 54 -11.98 89.24 -14.67
N HIS A 55 -12.04 90.46 -15.23
CA HIS A 55 -13.01 90.79 -16.26
C HIS A 55 -12.83 89.94 -17.55
N LEU A 56 -11.58 89.68 -17.96
CA LEU A 56 -11.28 88.80 -19.09
C LEU A 56 -11.67 87.35 -18.80
N ARG A 57 -11.52 86.89 -17.55
CA ARG A 57 -11.96 85.57 -17.10
C ARG A 57 -13.48 85.44 -17.12
N GLU A 58 -14.22 86.43 -16.62
CA GLU A 58 -15.68 86.49 -16.71
C GLU A 58 -16.16 86.50 -18.17
N ALA A 59 -15.41 87.15 -19.06
CA ALA A 59 -15.69 87.19 -20.49
C ALA A 59 -15.25 85.91 -21.23
N GLY A 60 -14.67 84.91 -20.55
CA GLY A 60 -14.16 83.67 -21.14
C GLY A 60 -12.94 83.86 -22.05
N LYS A 61 -12.27 85.03 -22.00
CA LYS A 61 -11.11 85.38 -22.84
C LYS A 61 -9.78 84.89 -22.26
N VAL A 62 -9.73 84.60 -20.97
CA VAL A 62 -8.54 84.12 -20.24
C VAL A 62 -8.99 83.11 -19.18
N SER A 63 -8.27 82.02 -18.99
CA SER A 63 -8.46 81.11 -17.85
C SER A 63 -7.16 80.89 -17.09
N SER A 64 -7.19 80.14 -15.99
CA SER A 64 -5.95 79.73 -15.30
C SER A 64 -5.09 78.81 -16.15
N ASP A 65 -5.71 78.10 -17.09
CA ASP A 65 -5.10 77.00 -17.84
C ASP A 65 -4.81 77.44 -19.29
N ASP A 66 -5.39 78.58 -19.70
CA ASP A 66 -5.21 79.19 -21.01
C ASP A 66 -5.04 80.71 -20.87
N ILE A 67 -3.78 81.12 -20.85
CA ILE A 67 -3.35 82.52 -20.80
C ILE A 67 -2.78 83.00 -22.14
N ASN A 68 -2.91 82.20 -23.21
CA ASN A 68 -2.29 82.50 -24.50
C ASN A 68 -2.77 83.84 -25.07
N TYR A 69 -4.06 84.12 -24.95
CA TYR A 69 -4.64 85.37 -25.42
C TYR A 69 -4.10 86.60 -24.67
N LEU A 70 -3.79 86.44 -23.38
CA LEU A 70 -3.14 87.47 -22.57
C LEU A 70 -1.67 87.64 -22.95
N MET A 71 -0.95 86.53 -23.21
CA MET A 71 0.44 86.56 -23.69
C MET A 71 0.57 87.27 -25.05
N THR A 72 -0.33 86.98 -26.00
CA THR A 72 -0.39 87.66 -27.30
C THR A 72 -0.59 89.16 -27.14
N ALA A 73 -1.56 89.58 -26.31
CA ALA A 73 -1.80 91.00 -26.04
C ALA A 73 -0.58 91.69 -25.40
N CYS A 74 0.12 91.01 -24.49
CA CYS A 74 1.33 91.54 -23.86
C CYS A 74 2.48 91.69 -24.86
N SER A 75 2.62 90.75 -25.79
CA SER A 75 3.62 90.81 -26.87
C SER A 75 3.31 91.95 -27.84
N ASP A 76 2.06 92.05 -28.32
CA ASP A 76 1.62 93.09 -29.26
C ASP A 76 1.75 94.51 -28.69
N LYS A 77 1.64 94.65 -27.37
CA LYS A 77 1.79 95.95 -26.67
C LYS A 77 3.20 96.21 -26.12
N GLY A 78 4.16 95.30 -26.36
CA GLY A 78 5.56 95.46 -25.94
C GLY A 78 5.76 95.37 -24.43
N LEU A 79 4.92 94.64 -23.71
CA LEU A 79 4.98 94.47 -22.25
C LEU A 79 5.91 93.32 -21.86
N SER A 80 7.20 93.46 -22.15
CA SER A 80 8.21 92.41 -22.03
C SER A 80 8.32 91.80 -20.61
N LYS A 81 8.26 92.62 -19.56
CA LYS A 81 8.32 92.15 -18.16
C LYS A 81 7.15 91.23 -17.80
N LEU A 82 5.93 91.61 -18.20
CA LEU A 82 4.73 90.82 -17.97
C LEU A 82 4.74 89.55 -18.81
N MET A 83 5.21 89.63 -20.05
CA MET A 83 5.37 88.47 -20.93
C MET A 83 6.28 87.40 -20.31
N VAL A 84 7.41 87.79 -19.70
CA VAL A 84 8.30 86.84 -19.01
C VAL A 84 7.58 86.15 -17.85
N ALA A 85 6.83 86.88 -17.03
CA ALA A 85 6.09 86.30 -15.91
C ALA A 85 5.01 85.30 -16.38
N LEU A 86 4.28 85.64 -17.45
CA LEU A 86 3.27 84.77 -18.06
C LEU A 86 3.89 83.49 -18.65
N THR A 87 5.00 83.61 -19.37
CA THR A 87 5.73 82.44 -19.92
C THR A 87 6.24 81.51 -18.83
N LEU A 88 6.77 82.05 -17.72
CA LEU A 88 7.22 81.24 -16.59
C LEU A 88 6.07 80.49 -15.93
N TYR A 89 4.90 81.13 -15.78
CA TYR A 89 3.69 80.47 -15.27
C TYR A 89 3.21 79.35 -16.20
N GLN A 90 3.14 79.59 -17.51
CA GLN A 90 2.73 78.59 -18.50
C GLN A 90 3.66 77.37 -18.46
N LYS A 91 4.98 77.61 -18.40
CA LYS A 91 5.97 76.55 -18.30
C LYS A 91 5.84 75.74 -17.02
N ALA A 92 5.62 76.40 -15.87
CA ALA A 92 5.41 75.72 -14.59
C ALA A 92 4.17 74.81 -14.62
N GLN A 93 3.08 75.24 -15.24
CA GLN A 93 1.86 74.44 -15.43
C GLN A 93 2.08 73.23 -16.34
N GLU A 94 2.84 73.40 -17.42
CA GLU A 94 3.21 72.30 -18.33
C GLU A 94 4.10 71.26 -17.64
N ASP A 95 5.10 71.72 -16.88
CA ASP A 95 6.01 70.86 -16.11
C ASP A 95 5.24 70.06 -15.04
N GLU A 96 4.31 70.69 -14.31
CA GLU A 96 3.45 70.01 -13.33
C GLU A 96 2.55 68.95 -13.99
N LYS A 97 1.91 69.29 -15.12
CA LYS A 97 1.08 68.35 -15.88
C LYS A 97 1.89 67.16 -16.38
N GLN A 98 3.12 67.39 -16.84
CA GLN A 98 4.01 66.34 -17.28
C GLN A 98 4.40 65.42 -16.11
N GLN A 99 4.78 65.98 -14.96
CA GLN A 99 5.10 65.20 -13.75
C GLN A 99 3.92 64.35 -13.28
N LEU A 100 2.70 64.90 -13.30
CA LEU A 100 1.49 64.15 -12.95
C LEU A 100 1.24 63.01 -13.94
N THR A 101 1.42 63.26 -15.24
CA THR A 101 1.27 62.24 -16.29
C THR A 101 2.27 61.11 -16.12
N ASP A 102 3.54 61.44 -15.85
CA ASP A 102 4.59 60.45 -15.63
C ASP A 102 4.33 59.64 -14.36
N SER A 103 3.92 60.30 -13.27
CA SER A 103 3.55 59.63 -12.01
C SER A 103 2.36 58.68 -12.19
N LEU A 104 1.35 59.09 -12.97
CA LEU A 104 0.20 58.25 -13.28
C LEU A 104 0.60 57.04 -14.11
N LYS A 105 1.51 57.22 -15.08
CA LYS A 105 2.05 56.12 -15.88
C LYS A 105 2.82 55.11 -15.01
N THR A 106 3.69 55.57 -14.12
CA THR A 106 4.41 54.69 -13.17
C THR A 106 3.45 53.93 -12.28
N THR A 107 2.43 54.62 -11.73
CA THR A 107 1.40 53.97 -10.89
C THR A 107 0.63 52.90 -11.66
N GLU A 108 0.30 53.14 -12.92
CA GLU A 108 -0.40 52.17 -13.77
C GLU A 108 0.48 50.96 -14.09
N GLU A 109 1.77 51.15 -14.36
CA GLU A 109 2.74 50.06 -14.56
C GLU A 109 2.86 49.19 -13.28
N GLU A 110 2.97 49.80 -12.11
CA GLU A 110 3.00 49.08 -10.82
C GLU A 110 1.71 48.29 -10.59
N ARG A 111 0.55 48.89 -10.89
CA ARG A 111 -0.76 48.21 -10.80
C ARG A 111 -0.83 46.98 -11.71
N GLN A 112 -0.31 47.07 -12.93
CA GLN A 112 -0.25 45.95 -13.87
C GLN A 112 0.68 44.84 -13.36
N GLN A 113 1.85 45.19 -12.83
CA GLN A 113 2.76 44.22 -12.21
C GLN A 113 2.13 43.51 -11.02
N LEU A 114 1.46 44.24 -10.12
CA LEU A 114 0.74 43.66 -8.99
C LEU A 114 -0.38 42.73 -9.43
N THR A 115 -1.13 43.11 -10.48
CA THR A 115 -2.18 42.26 -11.06
C THR A 115 -1.60 40.97 -11.63
N GLY A 116 -0.46 41.05 -12.31
CA GLY A 116 0.27 39.87 -12.81
C GLY A 116 0.70 38.94 -11.68
N ARG A 117 1.32 39.48 -10.63
CA ARG A 117 1.73 38.71 -9.43
C ARG A 117 0.54 38.04 -8.75
N LEU A 118 -0.58 38.74 -8.61
CA LEU A 118 -1.79 38.19 -8.01
C LEU A 118 -2.32 37.00 -8.81
N LYS A 119 -2.30 37.08 -10.14
CA LYS A 119 -2.71 35.97 -11.01
C LYS A 119 -1.81 34.74 -10.83
N THR A 120 -0.49 34.93 -10.79
CA THR A 120 0.46 33.84 -10.54
C THR A 120 0.23 33.20 -9.17
N THR A 121 0.06 34.00 -8.11
CA THR A 121 -0.24 33.47 -6.78
C THR A 121 -1.55 32.68 -6.73
N GLU A 122 -2.57 33.10 -7.47
CA GLU A 122 -3.83 32.38 -7.54
C GLU A 122 -3.71 31.04 -8.28
N GLU A 123 -2.91 30.99 -9.35
CA GLU A 123 -2.56 29.75 -10.06
C GLU A 123 -1.79 28.78 -9.15
N GLU A 124 -0.77 29.25 -8.43
CA GLU A 124 -0.02 28.46 -7.44
C GLU A 124 -0.93 27.94 -6.32
N ARG A 125 -1.84 28.77 -5.81
CA ARG A 125 -2.83 28.39 -4.79
C ARG A 125 -3.74 27.27 -5.30
N GLN A 126 -4.12 27.28 -6.57
CA GLN A 126 -4.94 26.24 -7.17
C GLN A 126 -4.16 24.92 -7.32
N GLN A 127 -2.91 24.98 -7.79
CA GLN A 127 -2.04 23.80 -7.89
C GLN A 127 -1.81 23.14 -6.52
N LEU A 128 -1.56 23.94 -5.48
CA LEU A 128 -1.43 23.44 -4.11
C LEU A 128 -2.69 22.74 -3.62
N LYS A 129 -3.88 23.27 -3.94
CA LYS A 129 -5.16 22.66 -3.58
C LYS A 129 -5.35 21.29 -4.26
N ASP A 130 -4.97 21.19 -5.53
CA ASP A 130 -5.08 19.94 -6.29
C ASP A 130 -4.08 18.88 -5.77
N THR A 131 -2.86 19.31 -5.45
CA THR A 131 -1.83 18.45 -4.82
C THR A 131 -2.30 17.94 -3.46
N LEU A 132 -2.85 18.82 -2.62
CA LEU A 132 -3.38 18.44 -1.30
C LEU A 132 -4.50 17.40 -1.42
N LYS A 133 -5.38 17.54 -2.42
CA LYS A 133 -6.45 16.57 -2.67
C LYS A 133 -5.88 15.20 -3.05
N ALA A 134 -4.91 15.17 -3.98
CA ALA A 134 -4.26 13.93 -4.37
C ALA A 134 -3.57 13.23 -3.18
N THR A 135 -2.87 13.99 -2.32
CA THR A 135 -2.24 13.44 -1.11
C THR A 135 -3.26 12.87 -0.12
N GLU A 136 -4.42 13.51 0.05
CA GLU A 136 -5.47 12.96 0.93
C GLU A 136 -6.09 11.68 0.36
N ASP A 137 -6.29 11.61 -0.95
CA ASP A 137 -6.76 10.40 -1.63
C ASP A 137 -5.76 9.24 -1.48
N GLU A 138 -4.45 9.49 -1.68
CA GLU A 138 -3.38 8.51 -1.43
C GLU A 138 -3.35 8.06 0.03
N ARG A 139 -3.51 8.99 0.98
CA ARG A 139 -3.58 8.67 2.41
C ARG A 139 -4.75 7.76 2.73
N GLN A 140 -5.89 7.95 2.09
CA GLN A 140 -7.05 7.09 2.27
C GLN A 140 -6.82 5.69 1.72
N GLN A 141 -6.23 5.57 0.52
CA GLN A 141 -5.84 4.28 -0.05
C GLN A 141 -4.85 3.53 0.86
N PHE A 142 -3.87 4.24 1.44
CA PHE A 142 -2.92 3.64 2.37
C PHE A 142 -3.60 3.11 3.64
N LYS A 143 -4.56 3.86 4.21
CA LYS A 143 -5.34 3.38 5.36
C LYS A 143 -6.10 2.11 5.04
N ASP A 144 -6.72 2.04 3.87
CA ASP A 144 -7.49 0.87 3.44
C ASP A 144 -6.58 -0.35 3.23
N ALA A 145 -5.40 -0.15 2.63
CA ALA A 145 -4.38 -1.20 2.48
C ALA A 145 -3.85 -1.73 3.81
N VAL A 146 -3.60 -0.84 4.78
CA VAL A 146 -3.19 -1.22 6.14
C VAL A 146 -4.28 -2.05 6.82
N LYS A 147 -5.55 -1.66 6.67
CA LYS A 147 -6.68 -2.39 7.24
C LYS A 147 -6.78 -3.80 6.64
N ALA A 148 -6.69 -3.93 5.32
CA ALA A 148 -6.68 -5.23 4.64
C ALA A 148 -5.52 -6.13 5.12
N THR A 149 -4.32 -5.56 5.24
CA THR A 149 -3.14 -6.29 5.74
C THR A 149 -3.34 -6.78 7.17
N GLU A 150 -3.96 -5.98 8.04
CA GLU A 150 -4.26 -6.38 9.41
C GLU A 150 -5.31 -7.51 9.48
N GLU A 151 -6.33 -7.46 8.61
CA GLU A 151 -7.31 -8.54 8.47
C GLU A 151 -6.65 -9.85 8.00
N GLU A 152 -5.78 -9.80 7.00
CA GLU A 152 -4.99 -10.96 6.55
C GLU A 152 -4.10 -11.52 7.67
N ARG A 153 -3.44 -10.65 8.42
CA ARG A 153 -2.60 -11.04 9.57
C ARG A 153 -3.42 -11.77 10.63
N GLN A 154 -4.63 -11.31 10.92
CA GLN A 154 -5.54 -11.97 11.86
C GLN A 154 -5.97 -13.35 11.36
N GLN A 155 -6.33 -13.47 10.08
CA GLN A 155 -6.66 -14.77 9.47
C GLN A 155 -5.49 -15.75 9.52
N LEU A 156 -4.28 -15.31 9.18
CA LEU A 156 -3.07 -16.14 9.28
C LEU A 156 -2.79 -16.57 10.72
N THR A 157 -2.96 -15.67 11.68
CA THR A 157 -2.82 -15.99 13.11
C THR A 157 -3.82 -17.07 13.54
N GLY A 158 -5.07 -16.96 13.09
CA GLY A 158 -6.10 -17.98 13.33
C GLY A 158 -5.73 -19.34 12.75
N ARG A 159 -5.31 -19.38 11.47
CA ARG A 159 -4.85 -20.61 10.80
C ARG A 159 -3.66 -21.25 11.51
N LEU A 160 -2.68 -20.44 11.93
CA LEU A 160 -1.51 -20.93 12.66
C LEU A 160 -1.92 -21.60 13.98
N LYS A 161 -2.87 -21.00 14.71
CA LYS A 161 -3.39 -21.58 15.95
C LYS A 161 -4.05 -22.94 15.71
N THR A 162 -4.90 -23.05 14.69
CA THR A 162 -5.54 -24.32 14.32
C THR A 162 -4.50 -25.38 13.93
N THR A 163 -3.50 -25.03 13.11
CA THR A 163 -2.43 -25.97 12.73
C THR A 163 -1.61 -26.43 13.94
N GLU A 164 -1.37 -25.55 14.91
CA GLU A 164 -0.66 -25.91 16.14
C GLU A 164 -1.48 -26.87 17.02
N GLU A 165 -2.80 -26.66 17.11
CA GLU A 165 -3.73 -27.57 17.80
C GLU A 165 -3.76 -28.95 17.11
N GLU A 166 -3.87 -29.00 15.78
CA GLU A 166 -3.81 -30.25 15.00
C GLU A 166 -2.47 -30.97 15.19
N ARG A 167 -1.35 -30.24 15.17
CA ARG A 167 -0.01 -30.78 15.41
C ARG A 167 0.09 -31.41 16.79
N GLN A 168 -0.52 -30.80 17.80
CA GLN A 168 -0.53 -31.34 19.16
C GLN A 168 -1.38 -32.63 19.25
N GLN A 169 -2.56 -32.65 18.64
CA GLN A 169 -3.40 -33.86 18.58
C GLN A 169 -2.70 -35.03 17.86
N LEU A 170 -2.01 -34.75 16.75
CA LEU A 170 -1.22 -35.77 16.03
C LEU A 170 -0.09 -36.32 16.90
N LYS A 171 0.59 -35.45 17.66
CA LYS A 171 1.66 -35.86 18.59
C LYS A 171 1.13 -36.79 19.67
N ASP A 172 -0.04 -36.48 20.24
CA ASP A 172 -0.68 -37.29 21.28
C ASP A 172 -1.16 -38.64 20.72
N THR A 173 -1.74 -38.64 19.52
CA THR A 173 -2.15 -39.86 18.81
C THR A 173 -0.95 -40.76 18.49
N LEU A 174 0.16 -40.17 18.03
CA LEU A 174 1.39 -40.90 17.75
C LEU A 174 1.94 -41.53 19.03
N LYS A 175 1.95 -40.79 20.14
CA LYS A 175 2.39 -41.30 21.45
C LYS A 175 1.55 -42.51 21.87
N ALA A 176 0.22 -42.40 21.82
CA ALA A 176 -0.67 -43.50 22.16
C ALA A 176 -0.46 -44.73 21.25
N THR A 177 -0.23 -44.51 19.96
CA THR A 177 0.06 -45.58 18.99
C THR A 177 1.37 -46.30 19.32
N VAL A 178 2.42 -45.55 19.66
CA VAL A 178 3.72 -46.12 20.05
C VAL A 178 3.60 -46.92 21.36
N GLU A 179 2.89 -46.40 22.35
CA GLU A 179 2.62 -47.09 23.61
C GLU A 179 1.83 -48.39 23.37
N GLY A 180 0.79 -48.35 22.53
CA GLY A 180 0.01 -49.54 22.16
C GLY A 180 0.87 -50.60 21.44
N ARG A 181 1.74 -50.19 20.51
CA ARG A 181 2.67 -51.11 19.84
C ARG A 181 3.66 -51.75 20.80
N LEU A 182 4.17 -50.99 21.78
CA LEU A 182 5.09 -51.51 22.78
C LEU A 182 4.40 -52.56 23.66
N GLN A 183 3.15 -52.32 24.04
CA GLN A 183 2.35 -53.29 24.79
C GLN A 183 2.09 -54.57 23.99
N GLN A 184 1.67 -54.46 22.72
CA GLN A 184 1.50 -55.61 21.83
C GLN A 184 2.80 -56.40 21.65
N GLN A 185 3.94 -55.71 21.55
CA GLN A 185 5.25 -56.37 21.45
C GLN A 185 5.57 -57.18 22.71
N LYS A 186 5.25 -56.65 23.89
CA LYS A 186 5.42 -57.37 25.16
C LYS A 186 4.56 -58.63 25.21
N GLU A 187 3.28 -58.51 24.89
CA GLU A 187 2.34 -59.65 24.84
C GLU A 187 2.79 -60.72 23.83
N LEU A 188 3.30 -60.30 22.67
CA LEU A 188 3.83 -61.22 21.66
C LEU A 188 5.04 -61.99 22.17
N GLU A 189 5.97 -61.35 22.90
CA GLU A 189 7.13 -62.04 23.47
C GLU A 189 6.73 -63.01 24.60
N GLU A 190 5.76 -62.64 25.44
CA GLU A 190 5.19 -63.53 26.47
C GLU A 190 4.50 -64.76 25.84
N ALA A 191 3.71 -64.56 24.78
CA ALA A 191 3.05 -65.63 24.03
C ALA A 191 4.07 -66.55 23.34
N LYS A 192 5.13 -66.01 22.74
CA LYS A 192 6.23 -66.79 22.15
C LYS A 192 6.95 -67.65 23.21
N SER A 193 7.22 -67.08 24.38
CA SER A 193 7.84 -67.81 25.49
C SER A 193 6.97 -68.98 25.94
N SER A 194 5.67 -68.73 26.13
CA SER A 194 4.69 -69.77 26.50
C SER A 194 4.60 -70.87 25.45
N LEU A 195 4.55 -70.51 24.16
CA LEU A 195 4.52 -71.46 23.06
C LEU A 195 5.77 -72.35 23.05
N ARG A 196 6.96 -71.79 23.30
CA ARG A 196 8.20 -72.59 23.43
C ARG A 196 8.09 -73.60 24.57
N ALA A 197 7.63 -73.18 25.74
CA ALA A 197 7.45 -74.07 26.88
C ALA A 197 6.49 -75.23 26.54
N THR A 198 5.31 -74.93 25.97
CA THR A 198 4.35 -75.98 25.57
C THR A 198 4.89 -76.91 24.49
N LYS A 199 5.70 -76.39 23.56
CA LYS A 199 6.35 -77.18 22.52
C LYS A 199 7.35 -78.15 23.15
N ASP A 200 8.16 -77.68 24.08
CA ASP A 200 9.15 -78.51 24.77
C ASP A 200 8.47 -79.63 25.60
N GLU A 201 7.36 -79.32 26.29
CA GLU A 201 6.54 -80.32 27.00
C GLU A 201 5.90 -81.34 26.06
N LEU A 202 5.39 -80.92 24.91
CA LEU A 202 4.82 -81.82 23.90
C LEU A 202 5.88 -82.76 23.33
N VAL A 203 7.07 -82.24 23.00
CA VAL A 203 8.19 -83.06 22.51
C VAL A 203 8.60 -84.08 23.55
N LYS A 204 8.68 -83.69 24.82
CA LYS A 204 8.96 -84.62 25.93
C LYS A 204 7.89 -85.71 26.03
N SER A 205 6.61 -85.35 25.97
CA SER A 205 5.49 -86.29 26.04
C SER A 205 5.46 -87.26 24.84
N GLN A 206 5.79 -86.77 23.64
CA GLN A 206 5.90 -87.61 22.44
C GLN A 206 7.06 -88.60 22.55
N LEU A 207 8.19 -88.18 23.11
CA LEU A 207 9.33 -89.06 23.36
C LEU A 207 8.98 -90.15 24.37
N GLU A 208 8.33 -89.78 25.48
CA GLU A 208 7.87 -90.70 26.52
C GLU A 208 6.89 -91.73 25.93
N TYR A 209 5.88 -91.28 25.19
CA TYR A 209 4.95 -92.15 24.47
C TYR A 209 5.67 -93.10 23.49
N ALA A 210 6.65 -92.60 22.73
CA ALA A 210 7.44 -93.44 21.82
C ALA A 210 8.23 -94.51 22.59
N THR A 211 8.85 -94.15 23.71
CA THR A 211 9.57 -95.11 24.56
C THR A 211 8.66 -96.16 25.19
N GLU A 212 7.47 -95.76 25.67
CA GLU A 212 6.48 -96.70 26.22
C GLU A 212 5.92 -97.63 25.14
N SER A 213 5.64 -97.10 23.95
CA SER A 213 5.21 -97.91 22.81
C SER A 213 6.26 -98.93 22.39
N MET A 214 7.55 -98.57 22.41
CA MET A 214 8.64 -99.52 22.14
C MET A 214 8.70 -100.62 23.20
N ALA A 215 8.60 -100.27 24.48
CA ALA A 215 8.59 -101.25 25.57
C ALA A 215 7.39 -102.21 25.48
N LEU A 216 6.20 -101.70 25.11
CA LEU A 216 5.03 -102.55 24.88
C LEU A 216 5.21 -103.48 23.69
N GLN A 217 5.80 -103.01 22.59
CA GLN A 217 6.08 -103.83 21.42
C GLN A 217 7.06 -104.96 21.75
N GLU A 218 8.08 -104.68 22.55
CA GLU A 218 9.02 -105.69 23.05
C GLU A 218 8.32 -106.73 23.93
N VAL A 219 7.45 -106.31 24.86
CA VAL A 219 6.66 -107.24 25.68
C VAL A 219 5.75 -108.12 24.82
N LEU A 220 5.11 -107.56 23.79
CA LEU A 220 4.28 -108.32 22.86
C LEU A 220 5.09 -109.35 22.08
N GLU A 221 6.29 -108.99 21.63
CA GLU A 221 7.21 -109.90 20.94
C GLU A 221 7.65 -111.04 21.85
N GLN A 222 8.10 -110.73 23.07
CA GLN A 222 8.45 -111.73 24.09
C GLN A 222 7.26 -112.66 24.40
N THR A 223 6.04 -112.12 24.51
CA THR A 223 4.83 -112.92 24.76
C THR A 223 4.52 -113.85 23.59
N ARG A 224 4.67 -113.38 22.35
CA ARG A 224 4.49 -114.19 21.15
C ARG A 224 5.52 -115.32 21.08
N GLU A 225 6.77 -115.05 21.38
CA GLU A 225 7.83 -116.06 21.45
C GLU A 225 7.54 -117.11 22.52
N ALA A 226 7.11 -116.69 23.72
CA ALA A 226 6.75 -117.59 24.80
C ALA A 226 5.56 -118.50 24.42
N LEU A 227 4.54 -117.96 23.74
CA LEU A 227 3.41 -118.75 23.24
C LEU A 227 3.84 -119.75 22.16
N ASN A 228 4.69 -119.34 21.22
CA ASN A 228 5.29 -120.24 20.22
C ASN A 228 6.09 -121.38 20.91
N GLN A 229 6.85 -121.06 21.96
CA GLN A 229 7.54 -122.09 22.76
C GLN A 229 6.55 -123.03 23.45
N GLN A 230 5.44 -122.50 23.99
CA GLN A 230 4.40 -123.30 24.62
C GLN A 230 3.69 -124.23 23.61
N GLU A 231 3.43 -123.75 22.38
CA GLU A 231 2.92 -124.57 21.28
C GLU A 231 3.91 -125.68 20.88
N LEU A 232 5.21 -125.37 20.78
CA LEU A 232 6.26 -126.37 20.54
C LEU A 232 6.32 -127.45 21.64
N VAL A 233 6.20 -127.04 22.90
CA VAL A 233 6.16 -127.97 24.04
C VAL A 233 4.88 -128.81 24.02
N MET A 234 3.73 -128.24 23.64
CA MET A 234 2.49 -128.99 23.47
C MET A 234 2.58 -130.01 22.33
N LEU A 235 3.15 -129.63 21.18
CA LEU A 235 3.46 -130.52 20.06
C LEU A 235 4.36 -131.68 20.50
N LEU A 236 5.39 -131.43 21.32
CA LEU A 236 6.29 -132.46 21.84
C LEU A 236 5.64 -133.39 22.87
N LEU A 237 4.65 -132.92 23.65
CA LEU A 237 3.94 -133.71 24.65
C LEU A 237 2.82 -134.57 24.06
N TYR A 238 2.16 -134.12 22.98
CA TYR A 238 1.07 -134.88 22.32
C TYR A 238 1.53 -135.80 21.18
N PHE A 239 2.77 -135.65 20.68
CA PHE A 239 3.36 -136.55 19.67
C PHE A 239 4.66 -137.20 20.20
N PRO A 240 4.61 -138.44 20.72
CA PRO A 240 5.83 -139.20 21.02
C PRO A 240 6.48 -139.67 19.72
N ARG A 241 7.74 -139.26 19.53
CA ARG A 241 8.74 -139.77 18.58
C ARG A 241 8.41 -141.16 17.97
N SER A 242 7.96 -141.17 16.72
CA SER A 242 8.36 -142.17 15.71
C SER A 242 8.88 -141.40 14.50
N GLY A 243 10.12 -141.69 14.11
CA GLY A 243 10.79 -141.04 12.99
C GLY A 243 10.12 -141.34 11.65
N ASP A 244 10.43 -140.46 10.70
CA ASP A 244 10.16 -140.52 9.26
C ASP A 244 8.78 -140.00 8.84
N ASP A 245 8.66 -138.67 8.65
CA ASP A 245 7.88 -138.03 7.56
C ASP A 245 7.76 -136.48 7.64
N LEU A 246 8.39 -135.81 8.62
CA LEU A 246 8.29 -134.34 8.79
C LEU A 246 9.12 -133.50 7.78
N GLU A 247 9.75 -134.11 6.78
CA GLU A 247 10.63 -133.39 5.82
C GLU A 247 9.97 -132.98 4.50
N ARG A 248 8.64 -133.15 4.34
CA ARG A 248 7.96 -132.85 3.05
C ARG A 248 6.88 -131.78 3.04
N SER A 249 6.62 -131.09 4.16
CA SER A 249 5.48 -130.14 4.25
C SER A 249 5.86 -128.69 4.60
N ILE A 250 7.13 -128.29 4.47
CA ILE A 250 7.60 -126.90 4.64
C ILE A 250 8.01 -126.30 3.28
N ALA A 251 7.18 -126.49 2.26
CA ALA A 251 7.42 -125.96 0.91
C ALA A 251 6.20 -125.23 0.31
N GLN A 252 5.20 -124.85 1.11
CA GLN A 252 3.92 -124.36 0.57
C GLN A 252 3.23 -123.18 1.26
N CYS A 253 3.91 -122.37 2.09
CA CYS A 253 3.23 -121.23 2.75
C CYS A 253 4.09 -119.97 2.87
N ASP A 254 4.65 -119.47 1.76
CA ASP A 254 5.45 -118.23 1.75
C ASP A 254 4.97 -117.18 0.72
N ASP A 255 3.68 -117.13 0.39
CA ASP A 255 3.20 -116.10 -0.56
C ASP A 255 1.77 -115.58 -0.26
N ALA A 256 1.55 -115.10 0.96
CA ALA A 256 0.36 -114.33 1.28
C ALA A 256 0.71 -113.15 2.20
N TYR A 257 0.38 -111.94 1.72
CA TYR A 257 0.48 -110.62 2.36
C TYR A 257 1.74 -109.79 2.06
N SER A 258 1.85 -109.30 0.82
CA SER A 258 2.35 -107.94 0.58
C SER A 258 1.17 -107.01 0.29
N GLY A 259 0.58 -106.50 1.37
CA GLY A 259 -0.49 -105.51 1.34
C GLY A 259 0.05 -104.13 0.99
N ARG A 260 -0.37 -103.65 -0.17
CA ARG A 260 -0.12 -102.32 -0.75
C ARG A 260 -0.87 -101.25 0.06
N VAL A 261 -0.21 -100.19 0.54
CA VAL A 261 -0.88 -98.91 0.86
C VAL A 261 -0.21 -97.79 0.07
N VAL A 262 -1.01 -97.26 -0.85
CA VAL A 262 -0.76 -96.06 -1.64
C VAL A 262 -1.23 -94.86 -0.81
N THR A 263 -0.39 -93.85 -0.65
CA THR A 263 -0.85 -92.47 -0.41
C THR A 263 -0.14 -91.54 -1.39
N GLY A 264 -0.91 -91.06 -2.37
CA GLY A 264 -0.49 -90.05 -3.33
C GLY A 264 -0.38 -88.65 -2.73
N PRO A 265 0.08 -87.67 -3.52
CA PRO A 265 0.37 -86.31 -3.06
C PRO A 265 -0.91 -85.47 -3.04
N SER A 266 -1.22 -84.83 -1.90
CA SER A 266 -2.26 -83.80 -1.85
C SER A 266 -1.67 -82.46 -2.27
N LYS A 267 -2.19 -81.99 -3.39
CA LYS A 267 -1.92 -80.72 -4.04
C LYS A 267 -2.98 -79.68 -3.63
N ASP A 268 -2.50 -78.44 -3.53
CA ASP A 268 -3.14 -77.19 -3.95
C ASP A 268 -4.15 -76.42 -3.06
N TYR A 269 -4.10 -75.10 -3.31
CA TYR A 269 -5.04 -73.99 -3.09
C TYR A 269 -5.06 -73.34 -1.68
N TYR A 270 -4.90 -72.03 -1.52
CA TYR A 270 -5.45 -70.93 -2.33
C TYR A 270 -4.47 -69.78 -2.60
N GLY A 271 -4.57 -69.23 -3.81
CA GLY A 271 -4.11 -67.90 -4.16
C GLY A 271 -5.26 -66.89 -4.23
N ILE A 272 -4.87 -65.62 -4.02
CA ILE A 272 -5.31 -64.36 -4.65
C ILE A 272 -6.78 -63.92 -4.49
N VAL A 273 -6.99 -62.65 -4.11
CA VAL A 273 -7.63 -61.58 -4.92
C VAL A 273 -8.15 -60.43 -4.02
N THR A 274 -7.42 -59.32 -4.15
CA THR A 274 -7.77 -57.88 -4.15
C THR A 274 -9.16 -57.39 -3.71
N GLY A 275 -9.14 -56.26 -2.99
CA GLY A 275 -10.17 -55.24 -2.86
C GLY A 275 -9.59 -54.03 -2.16
#